data_AF-A0A7X6ZL70-F1
#
_entry.id   AF-A0A7X6ZL70-F1
#
_cell.length_a   1.000
_cell.length_b   1.000
_cell.length_c   1.000
_cell.angle_alpha   90.00
_cell.angle_beta   90.00
_cell.angle_gamma   90.00
#
_symmetry.space_group_name_H-M   'P 1'
#
loop_
_entity.id
_entity.type
_entity.pdbx_description
1 polymer ?
#
loop_
_entity_poly.entity_id
_entity_poly.type
_entity_poly.pdbx_seq_one_letter_code
_entity_poly.pdbx_strand_id
1 'polypeptide(L)'
;MIPKAEIYFSSYSAIALNLDLLDQQEYERNASSHKGLKFALGRIFLKQKLGEHLQIDPSRVQISYTETEKPFLRDSKVEFSLSHSGEYLGVAIGTQQLGFDLQVMQGIENWQQKAQRFFNWSAQELNKYTVQDFCLHWAIAESMSKCLEKSLFTMLKYNWLEEGDELFRKFGVQNWHSQANQLAMSLSELRK
;
A
#
# COMPACT_ATOMS: atom_id res chain seq x y z
N MET A 1 -4.63 5.76 23.42
CA MET A 1 -5.40 6.14 22.21
C MET A 1 -4.49 5.86 21.04
N ILE A 2 -4.74 4.80 20.25
CA ILE A 2 -3.83 4.42 19.16
C ILE A 2 -4.03 5.45 18.05
N PRO A 3 -3.00 6.20 17.60
CA PRO A 3 -3.12 6.94 16.35
C PRO A 3 -3.27 5.87 15.25
N LYS A 4 -4.50 5.67 14.79
CA LYS A 4 -4.82 4.83 13.64
C LYS A 4 -4.26 5.53 12.41
N ALA A 5 -3.69 4.77 11.48
CA ALA A 5 -3.40 5.34 10.18
C ALA A 5 -4.73 5.78 9.55
N GLU A 6 -4.77 7.00 9.04
CA GLU A 6 -5.87 7.48 8.22
C GLU A 6 -5.68 6.90 6.82
N ILE A 7 -6.74 6.28 6.29
CA ILE A 7 -6.67 5.67 4.97
C ILE A 7 -7.65 6.37 4.05
N TYR A 8 -7.15 6.76 2.89
CA TYR A 8 -7.85 7.49 1.87
C TYR A 8 -7.86 6.68 0.58
N PHE A 9 -8.98 6.69 -0.13
CA PHE A 9 -9.15 5.95 -1.37
C PHE A 9 -9.78 6.80 -2.46
N SER A 10 -9.39 6.54 -3.70
CA SER A 10 -10.02 7.12 -4.87
C SER A 10 -9.89 6.20 -6.08
N SER A 11 -10.73 6.43 -7.09
CA SER A 11 -10.49 5.88 -8.43
C SER A 11 -9.63 6.87 -9.23
N TYR A 12 -8.84 6.39 -10.20
CA TYR A 12 -8.10 7.29 -11.08
C TYR A 12 -9.00 8.33 -11.76
N SER A 13 -10.20 7.93 -12.18
CA SER A 13 -11.19 8.82 -12.83
C SER A 13 -11.73 9.92 -11.93
N ALA A 14 -11.66 9.78 -10.60
CA ALA A 14 -12.13 10.77 -9.65
C ALA A 14 -11.05 11.77 -9.24
N ILE A 15 -9.79 11.56 -9.62
CA ILE A 15 -8.68 12.45 -9.30
C ILE A 15 -8.55 13.48 -10.43
N ALA A 16 -8.71 14.76 -10.09
CA ALA A 16 -8.45 15.84 -11.03
C ALA A 16 -6.95 15.90 -11.35
N LEU A 17 -6.61 15.84 -12.64
CA LEU A 17 -5.24 16.02 -13.09
C LEU A 17 -4.82 17.47 -12.85
N ASN A 18 -3.82 17.68 -12.01
CA ASN A 18 -3.20 18.97 -11.76
C ASN A 18 -1.68 18.80 -11.73
N LEU A 19 -1.04 19.06 -12.88
CA LEU A 19 0.40 18.87 -13.05
C LEU A 19 1.24 19.90 -12.26
N ASP A 20 0.66 21.04 -11.87
CA ASP A 20 1.34 22.07 -11.08
C ASP A 20 1.69 21.58 -9.66
N LEU A 21 1.07 20.47 -9.23
CA LEU A 21 1.41 19.81 -7.97
C LEU A 21 2.67 18.94 -8.08
N LEU A 22 3.16 18.65 -9.27
CA LEU A 22 4.36 17.85 -9.47
C LEU A 22 5.57 18.79 -9.63
N ASP A 23 6.63 18.53 -8.88
CA ASP A 23 7.92 19.14 -9.21
C ASP A 23 8.51 18.51 -10.48
N GLN A 24 9.60 19.08 -10.99
CA GLN A 24 10.20 18.60 -12.23
C GLN A 24 10.68 17.15 -12.14
N GLN A 25 11.22 16.72 -10.99
CA GLN A 25 11.67 15.34 -10.79
C GLN A 25 10.46 14.39 -10.77
N GLU A 26 9.37 14.77 -10.12
CA GLU A 26 8.13 14.01 -10.09
C GLU A 26 7.46 13.96 -11.46
N TYR A 27 7.50 15.05 -12.23
CA TYR A 27 6.98 15.08 -13.60
C TYR A 27 7.78 14.15 -14.51
N GLU A 28 9.11 14.20 -14.48
CA GLU A 28 9.96 13.35 -15.32
C GLU A 28 9.79 11.86 -14.96
N ARG A 29 9.76 11.54 -13.66
CA ARG A 29 9.54 10.17 -13.16
C ARG A 29 8.15 9.65 -13.48
N ASN A 30 7.12 10.48 -13.36
CA ASN A 30 5.74 10.02 -13.31
C ASN A 30 4.86 10.51 -14.45
N ALA A 31 5.26 11.40 -15.36
CA ALA A 31 4.35 11.96 -16.38
C ALA A 31 4.86 11.80 -17.82
N SER A 32 6.01 11.16 -18.01
CA SER A 32 6.68 11.01 -19.32
C SER A 32 6.06 9.95 -20.25
N SER A 33 5.03 9.21 -19.81
CA SER A 33 4.35 8.19 -20.63
C SER A 33 2.88 7.98 -20.22
N HIS A 34 2.11 7.22 -21.01
CA HIS A 34 0.75 6.80 -20.64
C HIS A 34 0.71 5.99 -19.33
N LYS A 35 1.74 5.17 -19.05
CA LYS A 35 1.91 4.54 -17.72
C LYS A 35 2.20 5.59 -16.66
N GLY A 36 2.97 6.62 -17.02
CA GLY A 36 3.20 7.80 -16.21
C GLY A 36 1.89 8.39 -15.69
N LEU A 37 0.89 8.65 -16.54
CA LEU A 37 -0.32 9.34 -16.09
C LEU A 37 -0.96 8.74 -14.81
N LYS A 38 -1.00 7.40 -14.65
CA LYS A 38 -1.46 6.76 -13.41
C LYS A 38 -0.55 7.08 -12.21
N PHE A 39 0.77 7.02 -12.38
CA PHE A 39 1.72 7.45 -11.35
C PHE A 39 1.59 8.93 -11.01
N ALA A 40 1.39 9.81 -11.99
CA ALA A 40 1.15 11.24 -11.78
C ALA A 40 -0.12 11.47 -10.94
N LEU A 41 -1.23 10.81 -11.29
CA LEU A 41 -2.47 10.86 -10.51
C LEU A 41 -2.28 10.32 -9.09
N GLY A 42 -1.51 9.24 -8.92
CA GLY A 42 -1.16 8.72 -7.59
C GLY A 42 -0.37 9.73 -6.75
N ARG A 43 0.59 10.43 -7.37
CA ARG A 43 1.38 11.48 -6.70
C ARG A 43 0.56 12.71 -6.35
N ILE A 44 -0.32 13.15 -7.26
CA ILE A 44 -1.27 14.23 -7.03
C ILE A 44 -2.18 13.90 -5.85
N PHE A 45 -2.79 12.71 -5.86
CA PHE A 45 -3.66 12.26 -4.79
C PHE A 45 -2.93 12.21 -3.45
N LEU A 46 -1.70 11.70 -3.43
CA LEU A 46 -0.86 11.70 -2.23
C LEU A 46 -0.62 13.12 -1.71
N LYS A 47 -0.19 14.07 -2.56
CA LYS A 47 0.08 15.45 -2.13
C LYS A 47 -1.18 16.15 -1.64
N GLN A 48 -2.34 15.89 -2.23
CA GLN A 48 -3.62 16.40 -1.74
C GLN A 48 -3.91 15.89 -0.33
N LYS A 49 -3.80 14.57 -0.10
CA LYS A 49 -4.09 13.99 1.22
C LYS A 49 -3.06 14.37 2.29
N LEU A 50 -1.78 14.49 1.91
CA LEU A 50 -0.76 15.02 2.82
C LEU A 50 -0.98 16.51 3.12
N GLY A 51 -1.36 17.32 2.13
CA GLY A 51 -1.66 18.75 2.33
C GLY A 51 -2.84 18.94 3.27
N GLU A 52 -3.92 18.17 3.08
CA GLU A 52 -5.07 18.12 3.99
C GLU A 52 -4.65 17.74 5.42
N HIS A 53 -3.89 16.65 5.58
CA HIS A 53 -3.46 16.15 6.89
C HIS A 53 -2.49 17.10 7.60
N LEU A 54 -1.58 17.75 6.86
CA LEU A 54 -0.60 18.72 7.40
C LEU A 54 -1.16 20.14 7.52
N GLN A 55 -2.37 20.39 7.03
CA GLN A 55 -2.98 21.72 6.91
C GLN A 55 -2.11 22.73 6.15
N ILE A 56 -1.50 22.28 5.05
CA ILE A 56 -0.72 23.10 4.12
C ILE A 56 -1.25 22.95 2.70
N ASP A 57 -0.90 23.90 1.83
CA ASP A 57 -1.19 23.77 0.41
C ASP A 57 -0.49 22.52 -0.17
N PRO A 58 -1.17 21.66 -0.95
CA PRO A 58 -0.59 20.46 -1.55
C PRO A 58 0.68 20.72 -2.39
N SER A 59 0.81 21.89 -3.02
CA SER A 59 2.02 22.26 -3.78
C SER A 59 3.26 22.46 -2.88
N ARG A 60 3.05 22.69 -1.59
CA ARG A 60 4.13 22.84 -0.59
C ARG A 60 4.59 21.51 -0.01
N VAL A 61 3.93 20.40 -0.34
CA VAL A 61 4.33 19.05 0.09
C VAL A 61 5.57 18.64 -0.69
N GLN A 62 6.70 18.55 0.00
CA GLN A 62 7.99 18.12 -0.56
C GLN A 62 8.25 16.66 -0.22
N ILE A 63 8.36 15.82 -1.25
CA ILE A 63 8.59 14.39 -1.09
C ILE A 63 10.05 14.08 -1.38
N SER A 64 10.72 13.46 -0.41
CA SER A 64 12.06 12.91 -0.56
C SER A 64 12.00 11.40 -0.82
N TYR A 65 13.13 10.80 -1.19
CA TYR A 65 13.23 9.37 -1.48
C TYR A 65 14.40 8.75 -0.72
N THR A 66 14.18 7.57 -0.15
CA THR A 66 15.25 6.77 0.47
C THR A 66 16.17 6.16 -0.61
N GLU A 67 17.25 5.51 -0.20
CA GLU A 67 18.13 4.77 -1.11
C GLU A 67 17.40 3.63 -1.86
N THR A 68 16.30 3.12 -1.30
CA THR A 68 15.42 2.09 -1.90
C THR A 68 14.30 2.69 -2.74
N GLU A 69 14.36 4.00 -3.03
CA GLU A 69 13.35 4.80 -3.73
C GLU A 69 11.99 4.88 -3.02
N LYS A 70 11.90 4.55 -1.73
CA LYS A 70 10.67 4.74 -0.95
C LYS A 70 10.43 6.25 -0.73
N PRO A 71 9.27 6.79 -1.12
CA PRO A 71 8.95 8.19 -0.87
C PRO A 71 8.68 8.44 0.63
N PHE A 72 9.16 9.57 1.15
CA PHE A 72 8.95 9.99 2.55
C PHE A 72 8.92 11.53 2.69
N LEU A 73 8.47 12.03 3.84
CA LEU A 73 8.54 13.47 4.18
C LEU A 73 9.78 13.74 5.04
N ARG A 74 10.66 14.63 4.58
CA ARG A 74 11.83 15.06 5.38
C ARG A 74 11.37 15.91 6.56
N ASP A 75 12.05 15.76 7.70
CA ASP A 75 11.81 16.55 8.93
C ASP A 75 10.37 16.48 9.46
N SER A 76 9.65 15.40 9.14
CA SER A 76 8.27 15.16 9.57
C SER A 76 8.17 13.89 10.40
N LYS A 77 7.24 13.87 11.35
CA LYS A 77 6.82 12.62 12.04
C LYS A 77 5.73 11.88 11.26
N VAL A 78 5.25 12.46 10.16
CA VAL A 78 4.23 11.87 9.31
C VAL A 78 4.86 10.83 8.40
N GLU A 79 4.34 9.62 8.52
CA GLU A 79 4.63 8.46 7.70
C GLU A 79 3.47 8.23 6.72
N PHE A 80 3.77 7.72 5.53
CA PHE A 80 2.75 7.38 4.56
C PHE A 80 3.13 6.17 3.71
N SER A 81 2.12 5.55 3.11
CA SER A 81 2.31 4.50 2.11
C SER A 81 1.21 4.54 1.07
N LEU A 82 1.60 4.32 -0.19
CA LEU A 82 0.71 4.32 -1.34
C LEU A 82 0.53 2.89 -1.84
N SER A 83 -0.68 2.54 -2.28
CA SER A 83 -0.92 1.35 -3.08
C SER A 83 -1.95 1.65 -4.16
N HIS A 84 -1.90 0.85 -5.23
CA HIS A 84 -2.85 0.92 -6.31
C HIS A 84 -3.19 -0.50 -6.76
N SER A 85 -4.43 -0.70 -7.18
CA SER A 85 -4.86 -1.97 -7.77
C SER A 85 -6.04 -1.72 -8.68
N GLY A 86 -5.99 -2.29 -9.90
CA GLY A 86 -6.94 -1.99 -10.96
C GLY A 86 -7.04 -0.49 -11.24
N GLU A 87 -8.25 0.05 -11.06
CA GLU A 87 -8.56 1.48 -11.27
C GLU A 87 -8.55 2.32 -9.98
N TYR A 88 -8.06 1.76 -8.88
CA TYR A 88 -8.11 2.38 -7.56
C TYR A 88 -6.72 2.70 -7.02
N LEU A 89 -6.68 3.75 -6.21
CA LEU A 89 -5.53 4.24 -5.44
C LEU A 89 -5.92 4.31 -3.97
N GLY A 90 -4.97 4.01 -3.10
CA GLY A 90 -5.08 4.19 -1.67
C GLY A 90 -3.83 4.85 -1.07
N VAL A 91 -4.05 5.69 -0.06
CA VAL A 91 -2.99 6.33 0.74
C VAL A 91 -3.28 6.04 2.20
N ALA A 92 -2.31 5.49 2.92
CA ALA A 92 -2.32 5.47 4.38
C ALA A 92 -1.38 6.57 4.90
N ILE A 93 -1.83 7.33 5.90
CA ILE A 93 -1.06 8.39 6.58
C ILE A 93 -1.10 8.14 8.08
N GLY A 94 0.04 8.22 8.76
CA GLY A 94 0.13 8.01 10.21
C GLY A 94 1.38 8.64 10.80
N THR A 95 1.65 8.35 12.07
CA THR A 95 2.84 8.87 12.78
C THR A 95 3.82 7.77 13.19
N GLN A 96 3.61 6.55 12.69
CA GLN A 96 4.43 5.38 12.94
C GLN A 96 4.75 4.73 11.60
N GLN A 97 5.87 4.02 11.54
CA GLN A 97 6.26 3.27 10.36
C GLN A 97 5.11 2.38 9.89
N LEU A 98 4.71 2.54 8.63
CA LEU A 98 3.58 1.84 8.04
C LEU A 98 3.86 1.48 6.59
N GLY A 99 3.19 0.43 6.12
CA GLY A 99 3.14 0.06 4.72
C GLY A 99 1.72 -0.34 4.36
N PHE A 100 1.22 0.09 3.21
CA PHE A 100 -0.18 -0.09 2.84
C PHE A 100 -0.25 -0.84 1.50
N ASP A 101 -1.20 -1.77 1.41
CA ASP A 101 -1.51 -2.48 0.19
C ASP A 101 -3.00 -2.70 -0.04
N LEU A 102 -3.42 -2.45 -1.29
CA LEU A 102 -4.79 -2.54 -1.76
C LEU A 102 -4.87 -3.63 -2.83
N GLN A 103 -5.86 -4.52 -2.75
CA GLN A 103 -6.08 -5.57 -3.75
C GLN A 103 -7.51 -5.56 -4.32
N VAL A 104 -7.62 -5.49 -5.65
CA VAL A 104 -8.86 -5.71 -6.40
C VAL A 104 -8.99 -7.21 -6.69
N MET A 105 -10.04 -7.81 -6.15
CA MET A 105 -10.24 -9.26 -6.23
C MET A 105 -10.82 -9.70 -7.58
N GLN A 106 -11.52 -8.78 -8.26
CA GLN A 106 -12.17 -9.05 -9.53
C GLN A 106 -11.12 -9.35 -10.61
N GLY A 107 -11.29 -10.49 -11.30
CA GLY A 107 -10.43 -10.87 -12.43
C GLY A 107 -9.11 -11.53 -12.05
N ILE A 108 -8.90 -11.92 -10.78
CA ILE A 108 -7.72 -12.69 -10.40
C ILE A 108 -7.86 -14.14 -10.88
N GLU A 109 -7.31 -14.40 -12.06
CA GLU A 109 -7.18 -15.74 -12.61
C GLU A 109 -5.96 -16.48 -12.04
N ASN A 110 -6.06 -17.82 -12.03
CA ASN A 110 -4.98 -18.73 -11.64
C ASN A 110 -4.38 -18.44 -10.25
N TRP A 111 -5.19 -17.93 -9.31
CA TRP A 111 -4.72 -17.57 -7.96
C TRP A 111 -4.10 -18.76 -7.22
N GLN A 112 -4.61 -19.98 -7.43
CA GLN A 112 -4.08 -21.22 -6.84
C GLN A 112 -2.65 -21.51 -7.31
N GLN A 113 -2.39 -21.36 -8.62
CA GLN A 113 -1.05 -21.56 -9.19
C GLN A 113 -0.07 -20.50 -8.68
N LYS A 114 -0.53 -19.25 -8.55
CA LYS A 114 0.26 -18.16 -7.96
C LYS A 114 0.56 -18.43 -6.49
N ALA A 115 -0.42 -18.90 -5.72
CA ALA A 115 -0.26 -19.25 -4.31
C ALA A 115 0.77 -20.38 -4.13
N GLN A 116 0.72 -21.42 -4.96
CA GLN A 116 1.75 -22.47 -4.97
C GLN A 116 3.12 -21.91 -5.28
N ARG A 117 3.23 -21.07 -6.32
CA ARG A 117 4.52 -20.53 -6.78
C ARG A 117 5.16 -19.58 -5.78
N PHE A 118 4.36 -18.71 -5.16
CA PHE A 118 4.87 -17.59 -4.37
C PHE A 118 4.81 -17.83 -2.87
N PHE A 119 3.79 -18.56 -2.38
CA PHE A 119 3.58 -18.83 -0.95
C PHE A 119 3.87 -20.27 -0.57
N ASN A 120 4.18 -21.14 -1.55
CA ASN A 120 4.34 -22.58 -1.36
C ASN A 120 3.10 -23.26 -0.73
N TRP A 121 1.90 -22.73 -0.97
CA TRP A 121 0.68 -23.32 -0.45
C TRP A 121 0.52 -24.77 -0.93
N SER A 122 0.34 -25.66 0.04
CA SER A 122 0.07 -27.08 -0.14
C SER A 122 -1.31 -27.31 -0.77
N ALA A 123 -1.56 -28.53 -1.25
CA ALA A 123 -2.88 -28.92 -1.73
C ALA A 123 -3.98 -28.78 -0.65
N GLN A 124 -3.63 -28.97 0.62
CA GLN A 124 -4.55 -28.79 1.73
C GLN A 124 -4.92 -27.31 1.92
N GLU A 125 -3.94 -26.41 1.89
CA GLU A 125 -4.16 -24.96 1.98
C GLU A 125 -4.98 -24.45 0.79
N LEU A 126 -4.72 -24.94 -0.43
CA LEU A 126 -5.50 -24.57 -1.61
C LEU A 126 -6.97 -25.00 -1.56
N ASN A 127 -7.27 -26.09 -0.85
CA ASN A 127 -8.64 -26.55 -0.63
C ASN A 127 -9.34 -25.76 0.48
N LYS A 128 -8.57 -25.21 1.42
CA LYS A 128 -9.07 -24.43 2.57
C LYS A 128 -9.31 -22.98 2.19
N TYR A 129 -8.35 -22.38 1.49
CA TYR A 129 -8.31 -20.96 1.20
C TYR A 129 -9.06 -20.59 -0.08
N THR A 130 -9.49 -19.35 -0.11
CA THR A 130 -10.21 -18.74 -1.22
C THR A 130 -9.33 -17.72 -1.94
N VAL A 131 -9.82 -17.16 -3.05
CA VAL A 131 -9.16 -16.02 -3.68
C VAL A 131 -9.06 -14.82 -2.72
N GLN A 132 -10.00 -14.72 -1.76
CA GLN A 132 -9.97 -13.70 -0.72
C GLN A 132 -8.77 -13.85 0.21
N ASP A 133 -8.54 -15.06 0.69
CA ASP A 133 -7.38 -15.38 1.52
C ASP A 133 -6.08 -15.14 0.76
N PHE A 134 -6.03 -15.50 -0.54
CA PHE A 134 -4.89 -15.20 -1.40
C PHE A 134 -4.60 -13.69 -1.49
N CYS A 135 -5.64 -12.87 -1.73
CA CYS A 135 -5.49 -11.42 -1.79
C CYS A 135 -5.04 -10.84 -0.45
N LEU A 136 -5.62 -11.30 0.65
CA LEU A 136 -5.28 -10.84 1.98
C LEU A 136 -3.83 -11.20 2.32
N HIS A 137 -3.41 -12.43 2.04
CA HIS A 137 -2.03 -12.87 2.25
C HIS A 137 -1.04 -12.05 1.41
N TRP A 138 -1.37 -11.77 0.14
CA TRP A 138 -0.57 -10.90 -0.72
C TRP A 138 -0.47 -9.49 -0.14
N ALA A 139 -1.60 -8.89 0.21
CA ALA A 139 -1.67 -7.53 0.74
C ALA A 139 -0.90 -7.40 2.07
N ILE A 140 -0.98 -8.40 2.96
CA ILE A 140 -0.17 -8.43 4.19
C ILE A 140 1.33 -8.49 3.84
N ALA A 141 1.74 -9.38 2.94
CA ALA A 141 3.15 -9.50 2.60
C ALA A 141 3.71 -8.23 1.92
N GLU A 142 2.93 -7.60 1.04
CA GLU A 142 3.32 -6.37 0.35
C GLU A 142 3.31 -5.14 1.27
N SER A 143 2.30 -5.02 2.14
CA SER A 143 2.29 -3.99 3.18
C SER A 143 3.47 -4.12 4.14
N MET A 144 3.83 -5.35 4.55
CA MET A 144 5.01 -5.61 5.38
C MET A 144 6.32 -5.31 4.65
N SER A 145 6.40 -5.61 3.35
CA SER A 145 7.53 -5.26 2.49
C SER A 145 7.74 -3.75 2.46
N LYS A 146 6.66 -2.98 2.25
CA LYS A 146 6.66 -1.50 2.23
C LYS A 146 6.96 -0.90 3.59
N CYS A 147 6.42 -1.50 4.66
CA CYS A 147 6.63 -1.05 6.03
C CYS A 147 8.10 -1.18 6.40
N LEU A 148 8.67 -2.38 6.24
CA LEU A 148 10.00 -2.75 6.71
C LEU A 148 11.14 -2.45 5.70
N GLU A 149 10.81 -1.94 4.52
CA GLU A 149 11.75 -1.72 3.40
C GLU A 149 12.54 -2.99 3.04
N LYS A 150 11.84 -4.13 3.04
CA LYS A 150 12.40 -5.44 2.65
C LYS A 150 11.75 -5.91 1.36
N SER A 151 12.47 -6.73 0.59
CA SER A 151 11.93 -7.33 -0.64
C SER A 151 10.62 -8.07 -0.41
N LEU A 152 9.66 -7.89 -1.33
CA LEU A 152 8.40 -8.63 -1.34
C LEU A 152 8.65 -10.14 -1.29
N PHE A 153 9.60 -10.65 -2.09
CA PHE A 153 9.94 -12.08 -2.10
C PHE A 153 10.41 -12.62 -0.74
N THR A 154 10.96 -11.77 0.12
CA THR A 154 11.28 -12.15 1.49
C THR A 154 10.01 -12.30 2.32
N MET A 155 9.05 -11.39 2.15
CA MET A 155 7.79 -11.42 2.87
C MET A 155 6.86 -12.54 2.39
N LEU A 156 6.84 -12.89 1.11
CA LEU A 156 5.98 -13.95 0.58
C LEU A 156 6.34 -15.37 1.10
N LYS A 157 7.52 -15.54 1.72
CA LYS A 157 7.96 -16.83 2.30
C LYS A 157 7.27 -17.21 3.60
N TYR A 158 6.58 -16.27 4.23
CA TYR A 158 5.90 -16.49 5.51
C TYR A 158 4.42 -16.81 5.29
N ASN A 159 3.85 -17.69 6.12
CA ASN A 159 2.41 -17.94 6.13
C ASN A 159 1.69 -16.89 6.99
N TRP A 160 1.43 -15.72 6.43
CA TRP A 160 0.85 -14.60 7.18
C TRP A 160 -0.56 -14.85 7.74
N LEU A 161 -1.31 -15.77 7.13
CA LEU A 161 -2.67 -16.10 7.57
C LEU A 161 -2.69 -17.00 8.82
N GLU A 162 -1.65 -17.81 9.02
CA GLU A 162 -1.57 -18.71 10.18
C GLU A 162 -0.58 -18.20 11.24
N GLU A 163 0.52 -17.60 10.82
CA GLU A 163 1.62 -17.16 11.69
C GLU A 163 1.63 -15.65 11.94
N GLY A 164 0.69 -14.90 11.34
CA GLY A 164 0.65 -13.43 11.34
C GLY A 164 0.94 -12.82 12.72
N ASP A 165 0.20 -13.24 13.74
CA ASP A 165 0.33 -12.77 15.12
C ASP A 165 1.77 -12.84 15.67
N GLU A 166 2.47 -13.94 15.41
CA GLU A 166 3.85 -14.14 15.85
C GLU A 166 4.81 -13.34 14.98
N LEU A 167 4.61 -13.35 13.66
CA LEU A 167 5.46 -12.65 12.71
C LEU A 167 5.42 -11.14 12.89
N PHE A 168 4.24 -10.53 13.06
CA PHE A 168 4.13 -9.09 13.35
C PHE A 168 4.90 -8.72 14.61
N ARG A 169 4.81 -9.53 15.68
CA ARG A 169 5.61 -9.35 16.90
C ARG A 169 7.11 -9.51 16.65
N LYS A 170 7.51 -10.55 15.91
CA LYS A 170 8.90 -10.84 15.53
C LYS A 170 9.53 -9.68 14.74
N PHE A 171 8.74 -9.01 13.90
CA PHE A 171 9.17 -7.85 13.13
C PHE A 171 8.98 -6.52 13.86
N GLY A 172 8.56 -6.52 15.13
CA GLY A 172 8.41 -5.32 15.94
C GLY A 172 7.21 -4.43 15.57
N VAL A 173 6.24 -4.95 14.79
CA VAL A 173 5.01 -4.23 14.43
C VAL A 173 4.07 -4.20 15.63
N GLN A 174 3.93 -3.03 16.24
CA GLN A 174 3.08 -2.82 17.42
C GLN A 174 1.61 -2.66 17.03
N ASN A 175 0.66 -3.02 17.91
CA ASN A 175 -0.78 -2.85 17.67
C ASN A 175 -1.29 -3.48 16.36
N TRP A 176 -0.63 -4.55 15.90
CA TRP A 176 -0.81 -5.09 14.56
C TRP A 176 -2.25 -5.51 14.23
N HIS A 177 -3.07 -5.97 15.18
CA HIS A 177 -4.48 -6.30 14.89
C HIS A 177 -5.27 -5.11 14.32
N SER A 178 -4.97 -3.89 14.78
CA SER A 178 -5.57 -2.67 14.22
C SER A 178 -4.86 -2.20 12.96
N GLN A 179 -3.57 -2.52 12.81
CA GLN A 179 -2.77 -2.07 11.67
C GLN A 179 -2.90 -3.02 10.48
N ALA A 180 -2.78 -4.34 10.61
CA ALA A 180 -2.90 -5.29 9.52
C ALA A 180 -4.23 -5.15 8.75
N ASN A 181 -5.36 -4.96 9.43
CA ASN A 181 -6.66 -4.69 8.79
C ASN A 181 -6.72 -3.31 8.08
N GLN A 182 -5.90 -2.35 8.50
CA GLN A 182 -5.76 -1.04 7.86
C GLN A 182 -4.74 -1.08 6.71
N LEU A 183 -3.72 -1.93 6.83
CA LEU A 183 -2.57 -2.00 5.96
C LEU A 183 -2.80 -2.99 4.80
N ALA A 184 -3.68 -3.97 4.98
CA ALA A 184 -4.13 -4.89 3.95
C ALA A 184 -5.64 -4.73 3.78
N MET A 185 -6.07 -4.18 2.64
CA MET A 185 -7.49 -4.01 2.36
C MET A 185 -7.84 -4.61 1.00
N SER A 186 -8.89 -5.44 0.99
CA SER A 186 -9.58 -5.79 -0.25
C SER A 186 -10.65 -4.73 -0.57
N LEU A 187 -10.92 -4.46 -1.85
CA LEU A 187 -11.99 -3.52 -2.23
C LEU A 187 -13.38 -3.91 -1.67
N SER A 188 -13.63 -5.19 -1.43
CA SER A 188 -14.88 -5.64 -0.81
C SER A 188 -15.03 -5.19 0.64
N GLU A 189 -13.92 -4.99 1.35
CA GLU A 189 -13.92 -4.49 2.73
C GLU A 189 -14.10 -2.96 2.78
N LEU A 190 -13.80 -2.27 1.69
CA LEU A 190 -13.93 -0.81 1.55
C LEU A 190 -15.33 -0.32 1.15
N ARG A 191 -16.18 -1.20 0.63
CA ARG A 191 -17.56 -0.87 0.21
C ARG A 191 -18.61 -1.03 1.32
N LYS A 192 -18.19 -1.34 2.54
CA LYS A 192 -19.05 -1.41 3.74
C LYS A 192 -19.00 -0.09 4.50
#